data_AF-A0A4R9M0M6-F1
#
_entry.id   AF-A0A4R9M0M6-F1
#
_cell.length_a   1.000
_cell.length_b   1.000
_cell.length_c   1.000
_cell.angle_alpha   90.00
_cell.angle_beta   90.00
_cell.angle_gamma   90.00
#
_symmetry.space_group_name_H-M   'P 1'
#
loop_
_entity.id
_entity.type
_entity.pdbx_description
1 polymer ?
#
loop_
_entity_poly.entity_id
_entity_poly.type
_entity_poly.pdbx_seq_one_letter_code
_entity_poly.pdbx_strand_id
1 'polypeptide(L)'
;MSGVFEFFEKIQKQILDLQNSIHQFQESWDRFQKFWDFFLGIVPWEVLLLLAFSVILLSLFNSVSPSTPKLNLSLAVLGLAFLWGYFWGLFSESVNYWTIVKAALYILLPLHAIGLGTWGYRFYRQRTFTNRRIKPRDWEESLGSISKDYNSLMAAAYSKNDALLENQTEIKNKIADLEKSISGLKGLFP
;
A
#
# COMPACT_ATOMS: atom_id res chain seq x y z
N MET A 1 13.40 42.21 -56.15
CA MET A 1 13.04 42.77 -54.83
C MET A 1 12.37 41.75 -53.90
N SER A 2 12.00 40.52 -54.33
CA SER A 2 11.31 39.55 -53.45
C SER A 2 12.24 38.84 -52.46
N GLY A 3 13.43 38.40 -52.87
CA GLY A 3 14.32 37.61 -51.99
C GLY A 3 14.85 38.35 -50.77
N VAL A 4 14.99 39.68 -50.85
CA VAL A 4 15.38 40.52 -49.69
C VAL A 4 14.21 40.64 -48.71
N PHE A 5 12.98 40.79 -49.21
CA PHE A 5 11.79 40.86 -48.38
C PHE A 5 11.51 39.53 -47.66
N GLU A 6 11.62 38.39 -48.37
CA GLU A 6 11.51 37.05 -47.78
C GLU A 6 12.61 36.79 -46.71
N PHE A 7 13.82 37.30 -46.93
CA PHE A 7 14.90 37.22 -45.95
C PHE A 7 14.59 38.03 -44.68
N PHE A 8 14.08 39.26 -44.81
CA PHE A 8 13.66 40.07 -43.67
C PHE A 8 12.49 39.45 -42.91
N GLU A 9 11.49 38.89 -43.61
CA GLU A 9 10.36 38.19 -43.00
C GLU A 9 10.82 36.95 -42.21
N LYS A 10 11.79 36.20 -42.77
CA LYS A 10 12.40 35.04 -42.09
C LYS A 10 13.18 35.44 -40.84
N ILE A 11 13.95 36.53 -40.90
CA ILE A 11 14.66 37.07 -39.72
C ILE A 11 13.66 37.51 -38.64
N GLN A 12 12.60 38.21 -39.02
CA GLN A 12 11.58 38.66 -38.08
C GLN A 12 10.88 37.48 -37.39
N LYS A 13 10.56 36.44 -38.16
CA LYS A 13 9.99 35.20 -37.63
C LYS A 13 10.96 34.51 -36.66
N GLN A 14 12.25 34.41 -37.01
CA GLN A 14 13.26 33.81 -36.13
C GLN A 14 13.46 34.60 -34.82
N ILE A 15 13.39 35.93 -34.87
CA ILE A 15 13.47 36.78 -33.68
C ILE A 15 12.25 36.56 -32.79
N LEU A 16 11.05 36.47 -33.37
CA LEU A 16 9.81 36.17 -32.63
C LEU A 16 9.85 34.76 -32.00
N ASP A 17 10.30 33.76 -32.75
CA ASP A 17 10.45 32.39 -32.24
C ASP A 17 11.49 32.32 -31.11
N LEU A 18 12.61 33.06 -31.22
CA LEU A 18 13.60 33.19 -30.15
C LEU A 18 13.02 33.88 -28.91
N GLN A 19 12.25 34.96 -29.09
CA GLN A 19 11.63 35.66 -27.97
C GLN A 19 10.62 34.76 -27.24
N ASN A 20 9.82 34.00 -27.99
CA ASN A 20 8.90 33.02 -27.43
C ASN A 20 9.64 31.89 -26.70
N SER A 21 10.74 31.39 -27.27
CA SER A 21 11.58 30.37 -26.64
C SER A 21 12.22 30.86 -25.34
N ILE A 22 12.73 32.10 -25.32
CA ILE A 22 13.29 32.73 -24.11
C ILE A 22 12.20 32.87 -23.04
N HIS A 23 11.00 33.30 -23.43
CA HIS A 23 9.89 33.44 -22.49
C HIS A 23 9.47 32.09 -21.90
N GLN A 24 9.35 31.05 -22.74
CA GLN A 24 9.07 29.68 -22.30
C GLN A 24 10.17 29.16 -21.37
N PHE A 25 11.44 29.47 -21.66
CA PHE A 25 12.56 29.11 -20.78
C PHE A 25 12.47 29.81 -19.43
N GLN A 26 12.16 31.11 -19.41
CA GLN A 26 11.96 31.88 -18.18
C GLN A 26 10.81 31.32 -17.33
N GLU A 27 9.67 31.01 -17.93
CA GLU A 27 8.57 30.37 -17.21
C GLU A 27 8.94 28.99 -16.68
N SER A 28 9.66 28.19 -17.48
CA SER A 28 10.15 26.87 -17.05
C SER A 28 11.11 26.99 -15.87
N TRP A 29 12.01 27.98 -15.92
CA TRP A 29 12.95 28.28 -14.85
C TRP A 29 12.25 28.73 -13.57
N ASP A 30 11.24 29.61 -13.66
CA ASP A 30 10.45 30.04 -12.51
C ASP A 30 9.68 28.87 -11.87
N ARG A 31 9.08 27.99 -12.69
CA ARG A 31 8.45 26.74 -12.21
C ARG A 31 9.45 25.81 -11.52
N PHE A 32 10.64 25.67 -12.09
CA PHE A 32 11.71 24.86 -11.53
C PHE A 32 12.22 25.42 -10.19
N GLN A 33 12.41 26.73 -10.10
CA GLN A 33 12.81 27.41 -8.87
C GLN A 33 11.76 27.22 -7.78
N LYS A 34 10.48 27.46 -8.07
CA LYS A 34 9.38 27.22 -7.12
C LYS A 34 9.32 25.78 -6.62
N PHE A 35 9.57 24.80 -7.50
CA PHE A 35 9.68 23.40 -7.09
C PHE A 35 10.84 23.17 -6.12
N TRP A 36 12.02 23.70 -6.42
CA TRP A 36 13.19 23.55 -5.55
C TRP A 36 13.03 24.29 -4.22
N ASP A 37 12.46 25.48 -4.22
CA ASP A 37 12.15 26.23 -2.99
C ASP A 37 11.19 25.45 -2.09
N PHE A 38 10.16 24.82 -2.67
CA PHE A 38 9.25 23.94 -1.94
C PHE A 38 9.96 22.68 -1.42
N PHE A 39 10.75 22.02 -2.28
CA PHE A 39 11.46 20.80 -1.94
C PHE A 39 12.48 21.04 -0.81
N LEU A 40 13.33 22.07 -0.93
CA LEU A 40 14.32 22.43 0.08
C LEU A 40 13.68 23.05 1.33
N GLY A 41 12.49 23.64 1.23
CA GLY A 41 11.71 24.09 2.38
C GLY A 41 11.16 22.96 3.26
N ILE A 42 10.97 21.76 2.68
CA ILE A 42 10.45 20.57 3.38
C ILE A 42 11.57 19.62 3.82
N VAL A 43 12.62 19.52 3.00
CA VAL A 43 13.69 18.55 3.20
C VAL A 43 14.76 19.14 4.14
N PRO A 44 14.98 18.54 5.33
CA PRO A 44 16.03 18.98 6.24
C PRO A 44 17.42 18.88 5.59
N TRP A 45 18.33 19.79 5.94
CA TRP A 45 19.68 19.80 5.38
C TRP A 45 20.45 18.50 5.65
N GLU A 46 20.19 17.86 6.78
CA GLU A 46 20.77 16.56 7.14
C GLU A 46 20.42 15.46 6.14
N VAL A 47 19.21 15.51 5.57
CA VAL A 47 18.77 14.57 4.53
C VAL A 47 19.55 14.82 3.25
N LEU A 48 19.79 16.08 2.89
CA LEU A 48 20.57 16.42 1.69
C LEU A 48 22.01 15.96 1.81
N LEU A 49 22.64 16.17 2.97
CA LEU A 49 23.98 15.66 3.26
C LEU A 49 24.03 14.13 3.17
N LEU A 50 23.12 13.45 3.85
CA LEU A 50 23.04 11.99 3.82
C LEU A 50 22.84 11.47 2.40
N LEU A 51 21.97 12.13 1.61
CA LEU A 51 21.71 11.80 0.22
C LEU A 51 22.97 11.99 -0.64
N ALA A 52 23.64 13.13 -0.53
CA ALA A 52 24.85 13.42 -1.30
C ALA A 52 25.96 12.38 -1.05
N PHE A 53 26.24 12.08 0.22
CA PHE A 53 27.21 11.03 0.57
C PHE A 53 26.74 9.65 0.12
N SER A 54 25.44 9.35 0.19
CA SER A 54 24.90 8.07 -0.26
C SER A 54 25.06 7.86 -1.75
N VAL A 55 24.97 8.91 -2.58
CA VAL A 55 25.18 8.85 -4.02
C VAL A 55 26.65 8.56 -4.35
N ILE A 56 27.58 9.14 -3.60
CA ILE A 56 29.02 8.85 -3.73
C ILE A 56 29.29 7.37 -3.40
N LEU A 57 28.78 6.87 -2.27
CA LEU A 57 28.92 5.46 -1.90
C LEU A 57 28.19 4.52 -2.86
N LEU A 58 27.05 4.94 -3.42
CA LEU A 58 26.34 4.20 -4.44
C LEU A 58 27.21 4.00 -5.68
N SER A 59 27.97 5.02 -6.10
CA SER A 59 28.92 4.89 -7.21
C SER A 59 29.96 3.80 -6.94
N LEU A 60 30.47 3.74 -5.70
CA LEU A 60 31.42 2.71 -5.26
C LEU A 60 30.78 1.31 -5.21
N PHE A 61 29.58 1.18 -4.63
CA PHE A 61 28.89 -0.10 -4.52
C PHE A 61 28.39 -0.63 -5.88
N ASN A 62 27.92 0.25 -6.76
CA ASN A 62 27.55 -0.13 -8.12
C ASN A 62 28.74 -0.61 -8.96
N SER A 63 29.98 -0.20 -8.63
CA SER A 63 31.19 -0.78 -9.22
C SER A 63 31.41 -2.25 -8.82
N VAL A 64 30.88 -2.69 -7.68
CA VAL A 64 31.03 -4.07 -7.17
C VAL A 64 29.83 -4.93 -7.57
N SER A 65 28.61 -4.38 -7.51
CA SER A 65 27.37 -5.08 -7.87
C SER A 65 26.42 -4.18 -8.67
N PRO A 66 26.59 -4.06 -9.99
CA PRO A 66 25.80 -3.13 -10.81
C PRO A 66 24.33 -3.53 -10.97
N SER A 67 23.99 -4.81 -10.74
CA SER A 67 22.66 -5.37 -10.98
C SER A 67 21.63 -5.02 -9.91
N THR A 68 22.01 -4.39 -8.80
CA THR A 68 21.11 -4.11 -7.67
C THR A 68 21.18 -2.67 -7.13
N PRO A 69 20.99 -1.64 -7.98
CA PRO A 69 21.20 -0.23 -7.59
C PRO A 69 20.31 0.25 -6.43
N LYS A 70 19.06 -0.25 -6.33
CA LYS A 70 18.16 0.09 -5.23
C LYS A 70 18.63 -0.47 -3.89
N LEU A 71 19.15 -1.69 -3.87
CA LEU A 71 19.70 -2.32 -2.66
C LEU A 71 21.01 -1.64 -2.25
N ASN A 72 21.89 -1.37 -3.22
CA ASN A 72 23.14 -0.65 -2.97
C ASN A 72 22.91 0.73 -2.35
N LEU A 73 21.91 1.49 -2.86
CA LEU A 73 21.56 2.78 -2.28
C LEU A 73 21.04 2.63 -0.85
N SER A 74 20.24 1.60 -0.59
CA SER A 74 19.72 1.32 0.76
C SER A 74 20.84 0.99 1.74
N LEU A 75 21.80 0.16 1.31
CA LEU A 75 22.99 -0.16 2.11
C LEU A 75 23.87 1.07 2.34
N ALA A 76 24.03 1.93 1.34
CA ALA A 76 24.77 3.18 1.48
C ALA A 76 24.12 4.12 2.51
N VAL A 77 22.80 4.31 2.43
CA VAL A 77 22.04 5.13 3.38
C VAL A 77 22.13 4.56 4.80
N LEU A 78 21.94 3.25 4.97
CA LEU A 78 22.01 2.60 6.28
C LEU A 78 23.43 2.63 6.86
N GLY A 79 24.45 2.36 6.03
CA GLY A 79 25.85 2.41 6.42
C GLY A 79 26.27 3.81 6.86
N LEU A 80 25.87 4.84 6.11
CA LEU A 80 26.13 6.23 6.49
C LEU A 80 25.36 6.65 7.73
N ALA A 81 24.11 6.23 7.90
CA ALA A 81 23.34 6.52 9.11
C ALA A 81 24.00 5.88 10.34
N PHE A 82 24.51 4.65 10.21
CA PHE A 82 25.27 3.99 11.26
C PHE A 82 26.58 4.73 11.58
N LEU A 83 27.37 5.08 10.56
CA LEU A 83 28.60 5.85 10.72
C LEU A 83 28.34 7.21 11.36
N TRP A 84 27.28 7.90 10.94
CA TRP A 84 26.88 9.18 11.50
C TRP A 84 26.58 9.03 13.00
N GLY A 85 25.76 8.06 13.38
CA GLY A 85 25.47 7.79 14.80
C GLY A 85 26.71 7.37 15.61
N TYR A 86 27.59 6.57 15.01
CA TYR A 86 28.83 6.12 15.64
C TYR A 86 29.81 7.28 15.88
N PHE A 87 30.09 8.10 14.86
CA PHE A 87 30.98 9.25 15.01
C PHE A 87 30.39 10.28 15.97
N TRP A 88 29.09 10.58 15.90
CA TRP A 88 28.48 11.51 16.87
C TRP A 88 28.51 10.96 18.29
N GLY A 89 28.37 9.65 18.49
CA GLY A 89 28.51 9.01 19.81
C GLY A 89 29.92 9.05 20.38
N LEU A 90 30.94 9.17 19.52
CA LEU A 90 32.33 9.32 19.95
C LEU A 90 32.68 10.77 20.34
N PHE A 91 32.01 11.76 19.76
CA PHE A 91 32.39 13.18 19.90
C PHE A 91 31.36 14.06 20.61
N SER A 92 30.15 13.56 20.91
CA SER A 92 29.05 14.34 21.52
C SER A 92 28.49 13.66 22.77
N GLU A 93 28.17 14.47 23.79
CA GLU A 93 27.58 14.03 25.05
C GLU A 93 26.12 13.56 24.91
N SER A 94 25.42 14.03 23.87
CA SER A 94 24.07 13.59 23.52
C SER A 94 23.94 13.34 22.02
N VAL A 95 23.64 12.10 21.64
CA VAL A 95 23.37 11.74 20.24
C VAL A 95 21.87 11.74 20.00
N ASN A 96 21.43 12.56 19.04
CA ASN A 96 20.03 12.54 18.60
C ASN A 96 19.84 11.46 17.52
N TYR A 97 19.69 10.21 17.95
CA TYR A 97 19.42 9.07 17.06
C TYR A 97 18.11 9.24 16.28
N TRP A 98 17.14 9.98 16.81
CA TRP A 98 15.87 10.22 16.14
C TRP A 98 16.03 11.05 14.87
N THR A 99 16.90 12.06 14.87
CA THR A 99 17.24 12.84 13.66
C THR A 99 17.86 11.96 12.59
N ILE A 100 18.77 11.06 12.98
CA ILE A 100 19.46 10.14 12.06
C ILE A 100 18.46 9.17 11.42
N VAL A 101 17.60 8.55 12.24
CA VAL A 101 16.57 7.60 11.77
C VAL A 101 15.56 8.30 10.87
N LYS A 102 15.09 9.50 11.24
CA LYS A 102 14.20 10.31 10.40
C LYS A 102 14.83 10.64 9.05
N ALA A 103 16.10 11.03 9.04
CA ALA A 103 16.79 11.37 7.80
C ALA A 103 16.93 10.14 6.87
N ALA A 104 17.28 8.99 7.42
CA ALA A 104 17.32 7.73 6.67
C ALA A 104 15.94 7.33 6.14
N LEU A 105 14.89 7.46 6.95
CA LEU A 105 13.52 7.16 6.53
C LEU A 105 13.02 8.10 5.43
N TYR A 106 13.40 9.38 5.46
CA TYR A 106 13.06 10.35 4.41
C TYR A 106 13.55 9.92 3.02
N ILE A 107 14.66 9.18 2.95
CA ILE A 107 15.22 8.65 1.71
C ILE A 107 14.63 7.25 1.41
N LEU A 108 14.59 6.38 2.40
CA LEU A 108 14.22 4.98 2.23
C LEU A 108 12.72 4.76 1.98
N LEU A 109 11.84 5.54 2.61
CA LEU A 109 10.38 5.45 2.46
C LEU A 109 9.94 5.67 1.00
N PRO A 110 10.25 6.81 0.34
CA PRO A 110 9.86 7.01 -1.05
C PRO A 110 10.52 5.99 -1.97
N LEU A 111 11.76 5.56 -1.66
CA LEU A 111 12.48 4.55 -2.44
C LEU A 111 11.76 3.18 -2.44
N HIS A 112 11.12 2.81 -1.33
CA HIS A 112 10.42 1.53 -1.15
C HIS A 112 8.89 1.66 -1.11
N ALA A 113 8.33 2.84 -1.40
CA ALA A 113 6.91 3.14 -1.22
C ALA A 113 5.99 2.14 -1.93
N ILE A 114 6.33 1.73 -3.15
CA ILE A 114 5.57 0.74 -3.92
C ILE A 114 5.61 -0.65 -3.26
N GLY A 115 6.79 -1.06 -2.79
CA GLY A 115 6.97 -2.34 -2.10
C GLY A 115 6.20 -2.38 -0.78
N LEU A 116 6.31 -1.32 0.02
CA LEU A 116 5.59 -1.18 1.29
C LEU A 116 4.08 -1.12 1.09
N GLY A 117 3.61 -0.41 0.05
CA GLY A 117 2.19 -0.32 -0.28
C GLY A 117 1.58 -1.67 -0.70
N THR A 118 2.29 -2.42 -1.56
CA THR A 118 1.82 -3.76 -1.97
C THR A 118 1.81 -4.75 -0.81
N TRP A 119 2.80 -4.68 0.08
CA TRP A 119 2.84 -5.49 1.31
C TRP A 119 1.69 -5.13 2.26
N GLY A 120 1.48 -3.84 2.52
CA GLY A 120 0.37 -3.35 3.35
C GLY A 120 -0.99 -3.76 2.80
N TYR A 121 -1.20 -3.67 1.47
CA TYR A 121 -2.42 -4.13 0.82
C TYR A 121 -2.66 -5.63 1.01
N ARG A 122 -1.61 -6.46 0.80
CA ARG A 122 -1.71 -7.91 1.00
C ARG A 122 -2.04 -8.25 2.45
N PHE A 123 -1.40 -7.59 3.41
CA PHE A 123 -1.65 -7.79 4.83
C PHE A 123 -3.08 -7.40 5.21
N TYR A 124 -3.54 -6.23 4.77
CA TYR A 124 -4.91 -5.76 4.99
C TYR A 124 -5.94 -6.71 4.38
N ARG A 125 -5.71 -7.15 3.14
CA ARG A 125 -6.53 -8.16 2.47
C ARG A 125 -6.56 -9.45 3.29
N GLN A 126 -5.42 -9.99 3.69
CA GLN A 126 -5.37 -11.23 4.44
C GLN A 126 -6.13 -11.11 5.77
N ARG A 127 -5.98 -10.00 6.49
CA ARG A 127 -6.69 -9.76 7.75
C ARG A 127 -8.21 -9.63 7.57
N THR A 128 -8.65 -8.90 6.53
CA THR A 128 -10.09 -8.75 6.23
C THR A 128 -10.72 -10.07 5.78
N PHE A 129 -10.03 -10.87 4.97
CA PHE A 129 -10.52 -12.19 4.56
C PHE A 129 -10.47 -13.23 5.69
N THR A 130 -9.50 -13.19 6.61
CA THR A 130 -9.48 -14.08 7.78
C THR A 130 -10.65 -13.80 8.72
N ASN A 131 -11.01 -12.53 8.93
CA ASN A 131 -12.14 -12.16 9.79
C ASN A 131 -13.51 -12.50 9.18
N ARG A 132 -13.58 -12.74 7.86
CA ARG A 132 -14.82 -13.08 7.13
C ARG A 132 -14.96 -14.57 6.82
N ARG A 133 -14.03 -15.42 7.27
CA ARG A 133 -14.13 -16.87 7.07
C ARG A 133 -15.01 -17.48 8.15
N ILE A 134 -16.02 -18.22 7.72
CA ILE A 134 -16.80 -19.11 8.59
C ILE A 134 -15.83 -20.19 9.10
N LYS A 135 -15.84 -20.43 10.42
CA LYS A 135 -15.02 -21.51 11.00
C LYS A 135 -15.58 -22.85 10.49
N PRO A 136 -14.72 -23.76 9.98
CA PRO A 136 -15.17 -25.05 9.44
C PRO A 136 -16.00 -25.86 10.44
N ARG A 137 -15.62 -25.81 11.72
CA ARG A 137 -16.33 -26.50 12.80
C ARG A 137 -17.76 -25.97 13.01
N ASP A 138 -17.93 -24.65 13.02
CA ASP A 138 -19.24 -24.04 13.23
C ASP A 138 -20.18 -24.32 12.03
N TRP A 139 -19.61 -24.45 10.83
CA TRP A 139 -20.31 -24.88 9.62
C TRP A 139 -20.74 -26.36 9.68
N GLU A 140 -19.82 -27.25 10.06
CA GLU A 140 -20.11 -28.69 10.22
C GLU A 140 -21.16 -28.95 11.31
N GLU A 141 -21.05 -28.29 12.45
CA GLU A 141 -22.02 -28.39 13.55
C GLU A 141 -23.43 -27.93 13.10
N SER A 142 -23.51 -26.83 12.34
CA SER A 142 -24.79 -26.30 11.84
C SER A 142 -25.42 -27.16 10.73
N LEU A 143 -24.61 -27.76 9.86
CA LEU A 143 -25.11 -28.74 8.89
C LEU A 143 -25.58 -30.03 9.59
N GLY A 144 -24.85 -30.47 10.62
CA GLY A 144 -25.20 -31.62 11.43
C GLY A 144 -26.54 -31.43 12.15
N SER A 145 -26.81 -30.25 12.72
CA SER A 145 -28.09 -29.96 13.36
C SER A 145 -29.26 -29.96 12.36
N ILE A 146 -29.10 -29.33 11.19
CA ILE A 146 -30.12 -29.35 10.13
C ILE A 146 -30.43 -30.78 9.67
N SER A 147 -29.40 -31.60 9.45
CA SER A 147 -29.58 -32.99 9.04
C SER A 147 -30.33 -33.81 10.10
N LYS A 148 -29.99 -33.62 11.39
CA LYS A 148 -30.65 -34.29 12.50
C LYS A 148 -32.12 -33.88 12.63
N ASP A 149 -32.42 -32.59 12.54
CA ASP A 149 -33.77 -32.07 12.68
C ASP A 149 -34.65 -32.47 11.49
N TYR A 150 -34.09 -32.49 10.27
CA TYR A 150 -34.76 -33.01 9.08
C TYR A 150 -35.11 -34.49 9.22
N ASN A 151 -34.17 -35.32 9.65
CA ASN A 151 -34.42 -36.74 9.87
C ASN A 151 -35.44 -36.97 10.99
N SER A 152 -35.42 -36.16 12.06
CA SER A 152 -36.42 -36.23 13.13
C SER A 152 -37.82 -35.84 12.64
N LEU A 153 -37.93 -34.85 11.75
CA LEU A 153 -39.20 -34.45 11.13
C LEU A 153 -39.74 -35.56 10.23
N MET A 154 -38.89 -36.13 9.36
CA MET A 154 -39.29 -37.23 8.47
C MET A 154 -39.69 -38.47 9.26
N ALA A 155 -38.96 -38.82 10.32
CA ALA A 155 -39.33 -39.95 11.20
C ALA A 155 -40.69 -39.72 11.88
N ALA A 156 -40.96 -38.50 12.37
CA ALA A 156 -42.27 -38.15 12.95
C ALA A 156 -43.39 -38.20 11.89
N ALA A 157 -43.12 -37.77 10.66
CA ALA A 157 -44.09 -37.82 9.56
C ALA A 157 -44.40 -39.25 9.09
N TYR A 158 -43.39 -40.12 9.00
CA TYR A 158 -43.56 -41.49 8.52
C TYR A 158 -44.05 -42.48 9.58
N SER A 159 -43.72 -42.29 10.86
CA SER A 159 -44.08 -43.25 11.93
C SER A 159 -45.55 -43.25 12.31
N LYS A 160 -46.36 -42.27 11.88
CA LYS A 160 -47.73 -42.07 12.35
C LYS A 160 -48.72 -41.67 11.24
N ASN A 161 -48.70 -42.41 10.13
CA ASN A 161 -49.51 -42.13 8.94
C ASN A 161 -51.05 -42.21 9.18
N ASP A 162 -51.50 -42.89 10.25
CA ASP A 162 -52.93 -43.12 10.53
C ASP A 162 -53.62 -42.06 11.42
N ALA A 163 -52.88 -41.13 12.04
CA ALA A 163 -53.43 -40.13 12.98
C ALA A 163 -52.91 -38.69 12.72
N LEU A 164 -52.95 -38.28 11.45
CA LEU A 164 -52.46 -36.98 10.96
C LEU A 164 -53.09 -35.76 11.66
N LEU A 165 -54.35 -35.87 12.12
CA LEU A 165 -55.06 -34.78 12.81
C LEU A 165 -54.68 -34.65 14.29
N GLU A 166 -54.31 -35.75 14.95
CA GLU A 166 -54.02 -35.78 16.38
C GLU A 166 -52.58 -35.32 16.70
N ASN A 167 -51.68 -35.39 15.71
CA ASN A 167 -50.25 -35.10 15.87
C ASN A 167 -49.78 -33.83 15.15
N GLN A 168 -50.70 -32.96 14.70
CA GLN A 168 -50.35 -31.68 14.07
C GLN A 168 -49.42 -30.81 14.94
N THR A 169 -49.57 -30.87 16.26
CA THR A 169 -48.74 -30.15 17.23
C THR A 169 -47.31 -30.68 17.27
N GLU A 170 -47.12 -32.00 17.25
CA GLU A 170 -45.79 -32.64 17.25
C GLU A 170 -45.04 -32.31 15.94
N ILE A 171 -45.71 -32.39 14.79
CA ILE A 171 -45.14 -32.04 13.49
C ILE A 171 -44.80 -30.55 13.42
N LYS A 172 -45.69 -29.66 13.89
CA LYS A 172 -45.42 -28.20 13.94
C LYS A 172 -44.20 -27.87 14.80
N ASN A 173 -44.02 -28.54 15.94
CA ASN A 173 -42.86 -28.34 16.79
C ASN A 173 -41.56 -28.78 16.08
N LYS A 174 -41.57 -29.91 15.37
CA LYS A 174 -40.42 -30.37 14.58
C LYS A 174 -40.08 -29.46 13.40
N ILE A 175 -41.08 -28.83 12.78
CA ILE A 175 -40.88 -27.81 11.76
C ILE A 175 -40.24 -26.55 12.38
N ALA A 176 -40.70 -26.11 13.55
CA ALA A 176 -40.12 -24.96 14.26
C ALA A 176 -38.65 -25.20 14.67
N ASP A 177 -38.31 -26.42 15.09
CA ASP A 177 -36.92 -26.82 15.39
C ASP A 177 -36.04 -26.74 14.13
N LEU A 178 -36.53 -27.24 12.99
CA LEU A 178 -35.84 -27.16 11.69
C LEU A 178 -35.63 -25.70 11.25
N GLU A 179 -36.65 -24.85 11.38
CA GLU A 179 -36.56 -23.41 11.05
C GLU A 179 -35.52 -22.70 11.93
N LYS A 180 -35.43 -23.06 13.21
CA LYS A 180 -34.43 -22.53 14.14
C LYS A 180 -33.00 -22.93 13.73
N SER A 181 -32.79 -24.18 13.33
CA SER A 181 -31.49 -24.65 12.83
C SER A 181 -31.09 -23.98 11.50
N ILE A 182 -32.04 -23.76 10.59
CA ILE A 182 -31.80 -23.01 9.34
C ILE A 182 -31.47 -21.54 9.64
N SER A 183 -32.15 -20.92 10.60
CA SER A 183 -31.86 -19.55 11.04
C SER A 183 -30.46 -19.43 11.67
N GLY A 184 -30.04 -20.43 12.46
CA GLY A 184 -28.68 -20.52 12.99
C GLY A 184 -27.61 -20.57 11.90
N LEU A 185 -27.84 -21.36 10.85
CA LEU A 185 -26.92 -21.43 9.70
C LEU A 185 -26.89 -20.11 8.91
N LYS A 186 -28.03 -19.43 8.75
CA LYS A 186 -28.06 -18.08 8.14
C LYS A 186 -27.25 -17.08 8.96
N GLY A 187 -27.24 -17.19 10.28
CA GLY A 187 -26.46 -16.35 11.18
C GLY A 187 -24.93 -16.56 11.11
N LEU A 188 -24.45 -17.62 10.45
CA LEU A 188 -23.03 -17.82 10.18
C LEU A 188 -22.50 -16.94 9.04
N PHE A 189 -23.38 -16.39 8.20
CA PHE A 189 -23.02 -15.49 7.13
C PHE A 189 -23.15 -14.04 7.62
N PRO A 190 -22.04 -13.28 7.73
CA PRO A 190 -22.07 -11.85 8.06
C PRO A 190 -22.61 -10.98 6.92
#